data_AF-L1LA59-F1
#
_entry.id   AF-L1LA59-F1
#
_cell.length_a   1.000
_cell.length_b   1.000
_cell.length_c   1.000
_cell.angle_alpha   90.00
_cell.angle_beta   90.00
_cell.angle_gamma   90.00
#
_symmetry.space_group_name_H-M   'P 1'
#
loop_
_entity.id
_entity.type
_entity.pdbx_description
1 polymer ?
#
loop_
_entity_poly.entity_id
_entity_poly.type
_entity_poly.pdbx_seq_one_letter_code
_entity_poly.pdbx_strand_id
1 'polypeptide(L)'
;MKRILFWMRMDEDYNELIEGELESVALLNGLDSNSLSLSYSKSGGSRLFGDELKEFYRRLGEVCAEEENLKEELEYEKEGQNIFIYGNVPSEDVAKEIFGKCVLIKAIVEIWAESKSHDSLLETLLITSGSLIDTHLSSNKKWSFKLSRYNNKSTYNDLVKTLDKLSPIFKKAGQVDLANPDTKMLLLERYLKDKDRHKYLEALYFGRIIADRNDISHWWNEYSLSTRPVLGPTSLENTLSFVMCNMGLVGKNSIIYDPFVGSGGSIISSSILGSFCMGSDIDIRILRGWGIAYRNINLDNNEGPTDIFTNFDHYGLERPEIVRFDIKHPVWRRSGSHGWVDAIITDPPYGNRASAKHTKIDKSMKGTETVEVSFRLIVALLDLAEDVLVKGGRLVFLLPAFQGKVRESLSLLNRKRLEVKHIGQQKLAAGASRFVVAMEKL
;
A
#
# COMPACT_ATOMS: atom_id res chain seq x y z
N MET A 1 -26.14 -0.09 -0.87
CA MET A 1 -24.77 0.13 -1.40
C MET A 1 -24.66 1.57 -1.85
N LYS A 2 -23.63 2.29 -1.39
CA LYS A 2 -23.19 3.59 -1.88
C LYS A 2 -21.96 3.40 -2.78
N ARG A 3 -21.84 4.17 -3.85
CA ARG A 3 -20.64 4.17 -4.71
C ARG A 3 -19.78 5.38 -4.36
N ILE A 4 -18.64 5.12 -3.73
CA ILE A 4 -17.74 6.13 -3.17
C ILE A 4 -16.46 6.19 -4.00
N LEU A 5 -15.93 7.40 -4.18
CA LEU A 5 -14.62 7.61 -4.77
C LEU A 5 -13.55 7.59 -3.67
N PHE A 6 -12.65 6.63 -3.75
CA PHE A 6 -11.40 6.58 -3.00
C PHE A 6 -10.35 7.37 -3.77
N TRP A 7 -9.98 8.53 -3.24
CA TRP A 7 -8.91 9.37 -3.76
C TRP A 7 -7.61 8.99 -3.07
N MET A 8 -6.69 8.42 -3.85
CA MET A 8 -5.42 7.87 -3.38
C MET A 8 -4.35 8.97 -3.25
N ARG A 9 -3.35 8.74 -2.41
CA ARG A 9 -2.18 9.59 -2.24
C ARG A 9 -1.30 9.48 -3.48
N MET A 10 -0.64 10.59 -3.80
CA MET A 10 0.40 10.58 -4.83
C MET A 10 1.71 10.15 -4.23
N ASP A 11 2.06 8.90 -4.48
CA ASP A 11 3.34 8.34 -4.11
C ASP A 11 3.76 7.33 -5.20
N GLU A 12 4.64 7.77 -6.09
CA GLU A 12 5.07 6.97 -7.24
C GLU A 12 5.69 5.62 -6.85
N ASP A 13 6.20 5.52 -5.62
CA ASP A 13 6.79 4.29 -5.09
C ASP A 13 5.74 3.25 -4.66
N TYR A 14 4.48 3.66 -4.43
CA TYR A 14 3.38 2.81 -3.96
C TYR A 14 2.18 2.76 -4.91
N ASN A 15 2.26 3.48 -6.01
CA ASN A 15 1.25 3.59 -7.05
C ASN A 15 0.69 2.21 -7.48
N GLU A 16 1.54 1.22 -7.68
CA GLU A 16 1.13 -0.15 -8.08
C GLU A 16 0.50 -0.98 -6.94
N LEU A 17 0.55 -0.49 -5.70
CA LEU A 17 0.01 -1.17 -4.52
C LEU A 17 -1.35 -0.62 -4.09
N ILE A 18 -1.77 0.50 -4.68
CA ILE A 18 -3.00 1.24 -4.37
C ILE A 18 -4.23 0.33 -4.36
N GLU A 19 -4.43 -0.43 -5.43
CA GLU A 19 -5.59 -1.31 -5.58
C GLU A 19 -5.49 -2.51 -4.64
N GLY A 20 -4.31 -3.11 -4.54
CA GLY A 20 -4.09 -4.25 -3.66
C GLY A 20 -4.31 -3.93 -2.19
N GLU A 21 -3.90 -2.75 -1.72
CA GLU A 21 -4.21 -2.30 -0.36
C GLU A 21 -5.72 -2.11 -0.18
N LEU A 22 -6.38 -1.37 -1.10
CA LEU A 22 -7.80 -1.05 -1.00
C LEU A 22 -8.68 -2.31 -0.98
N GLU A 23 -8.43 -3.26 -1.89
CA GLU A 23 -9.17 -4.52 -1.95
C GLU A 23 -8.95 -5.37 -0.69
N SER A 24 -7.72 -5.42 -0.19
CA SER A 24 -7.40 -6.22 1.01
C SER A 24 -8.02 -5.64 2.28
N VAL A 25 -8.02 -4.32 2.42
CA VAL A 25 -8.69 -3.66 3.55
C VAL A 25 -10.21 -3.77 3.42
N ALA A 26 -10.78 -3.69 2.21
CA ALA A 26 -12.21 -3.94 2.00
C ALA A 26 -12.59 -5.38 2.40
N LEU A 27 -11.76 -6.38 2.05
CA LEU A 27 -11.97 -7.77 2.43
C LEU A 27 -11.94 -7.97 3.95
N LEU A 28 -11.02 -7.29 4.64
CA LEU A 28 -10.98 -7.26 6.11
C LEU A 28 -12.26 -6.70 6.76
N ASN A 29 -12.99 -5.87 6.03
CA ASN A 29 -14.29 -5.32 6.44
C ASN A 29 -15.47 -6.12 5.84
N GLY A 30 -15.22 -7.35 5.36
CA GLY A 30 -16.26 -8.25 4.86
C GLY A 30 -16.76 -7.94 3.45
N LEU A 31 -16.03 -7.14 2.67
CA LEU A 31 -16.36 -6.82 1.28
C LEU A 31 -15.41 -7.50 0.31
N ASP A 32 -15.90 -8.52 -0.38
CA ASP A 32 -15.14 -9.15 -1.46
C ASP A 32 -15.01 -8.24 -2.69
N SER A 33 -14.09 -8.58 -3.61
CA SER A 33 -13.82 -7.78 -4.81
C SER A 33 -15.06 -7.61 -5.70
N ASN A 34 -15.97 -8.60 -5.72
CA ASN A 34 -17.21 -8.53 -6.49
C ASN A 34 -18.19 -7.50 -5.92
N SER A 35 -18.35 -7.49 -4.60
CA SER A 35 -19.21 -6.56 -3.88
C SER A 35 -18.63 -5.15 -3.93
N LEU A 36 -17.31 -5.02 -3.77
CA LEU A 36 -16.60 -3.75 -3.86
C LEU A 36 -16.62 -3.19 -5.29
N SER A 37 -16.49 -4.03 -6.32
CA SER A 37 -16.65 -3.68 -7.74
C SER A 37 -15.89 -2.39 -8.12
N LEU A 38 -14.57 -2.43 -7.95
CA LEU A 38 -13.70 -1.29 -8.21
C LEU A 38 -13.75 -0.87 -9.69
N SER A 39 -13.66 0.44 -9.95
CA SER A 39 -13.54 0.97 -11.31
C SER A 39 -13.00 2.40 -11.33
N TYR A 40 -12.58 2.85 -12.52
CA TYR A 40 -12.13 4.22 -12.73
C TYR A 40 -13.25 5.21 -13.11
N SER A 41 -14.42 4.71 -13.49
CA SER A 41 -15.60 5.52 -13.78
C SER A 41 -16.73 5.20 -12.82
N LYS A 42 -17.57 6.21 -12.50
CA LYS A 42 -18.74 6.02 -11.64
C LYS A 42 -19.73 4.99 -12.19
N SER A 43 -19.83 4.84 -13.51
CA SER A 43 -20.71 3.85 -14.15
C SER A 43 -20.17 2.41 -14.14
N GLY A 44 -18.93 2.19 -13.68
CA GLY A 44 -18.27 0.89 -13.70
C GLY A 44 -17.55 0.57 -15.02
N GLY A 45 -17.12 -0.69 -15.18
CA GLY A 45 -16.70 -1.25 -16.48
C GLY A 45 -15.26 -0.96 -16.92
N SER A 46 -14.37 -0.55 -16.03
CA SER A 46 -12.95 -0.35 -16.35
C SER A 46 -12.13 -1.56 -15.92
N ARG A 47 -11.21 -2.03 -16.77
CA ARG A 47 -10.15 -2.94 -16.34
C ARG A 47 -9.24 -2.18 -15.36
N LEU A 48 -8.95 -2.80 -14.22
CA LEU A 48 -8.09 -2.22 -13.20
C LEU A 48 -6.62 -2.36 -13.59
N PHE A 49 -5.81 -1.40 -13.18
CA PHE A 49 -4.39 -1.36 -13.48
C PHE A 49 -3.63 -2.54 -12.87
N GLY A 50 -3.97 -2.92 -11.64
CA GLY A 50 -3.40 -4.07 -10.95
C GLY A 50 -3.65 -5.40 -11.67
N ASP A 51 -4.79 -5.55 -12.35
CA ASP A 51 -5.07 -6.73 -13.17
C ASP A 51 -4.24 -6.77 -14.44
N GLU A 52 -3.95 -5.62 -15.04
CA GLU A 52 -3.03 -5.50 -16.17
C GLU A 52 -1.59 -5.80 -15.75
N LEU A 53 -1.13 -5.23 -14.63
CA LEU A 53 0.19 -5.47 -14.06
C LEU A 53 0.41 -6.94 -13.70
N LYS A 54 -0.55 -7.56 -13.01
CA LYS A 54 -0.49 -8.98 -12.66
C LYS A 54 -0.36 -9.86 -13.89
N GLU A 55 -1.14 -9.59 -14.94
CA GLU A 55 -1.03 -10.33 -16.20
C GLU A 55 0.31 -10.08 -16.89
N PHE A 56 0.77 -8.83 -16.95
CA PHE A 56 2.04 -8.44 -17.53
C PHE A 56 3.22 -9.17 -16.86
N TYR A 57 3.32 -9.10 -15.53
CA TYR A 57 4.40 -9.75 -14.79
C TYR A 57 4.31 -11.29 -14.82
N ARG A 58 3.10 -11.86 -14.83
CA ARG A 58 2.92 -13.30 -15.03
C ARG A 58 3.49 -13.74 -16.37
N ARG A 59 3.11 -13.06 -17.46
CA ARG A 59 3.64 -13.35 -18.80
C ARG A 59 5.16 -13.20 -18.84
N LEU A 60 5.70 -12.13 -18.25
CA LEU A 60 7.15 -11.90 -18.21
C LEU A 60 7.92 -13.02 -17.50
N GLY A 61 7.33 -13.67 -16.50
CA GLY A 61 7.89 -14.84 -15.82
C GLY A 61 7.73 -16.17 -16.57
N GLU A 62 6.80 -16.26 -17.52
CA GLU A 62 6.52 -17.47 -18.31
C GLU A 62 7.35 -17.57 -19.61
N VAL A 63 7.83 -16.45 -20.17
CA VAL A 63 8.62 -16.45 -21.41
C VAL A 63 9.99 -17.11 -21.20
N CYS A 64 10.28 -18.17 -21.97
CA CYS A 64 11.58 -18.84 -22.00
C CYS A 64 12.72 -17.87 -22.41
N ALA A 65 13.91 -18.07 -21.85
CA ALA A 65 15.07 -17.19 -22.01
C ALA A 65 15.62 -17.02 -23.45
N GLU A 66 15.04 -17.67 -24.46
CA GLU A 66 15.56 -17.73 -25.83
C GLU A 66 15.02 -16.62 -26.77
N GLU A 67 14.07 -15.79 -26.33
CA GLU A 67 13.62 -14.63 -27.12
C GLU A 67 14.42 -13.35 -26.75
N GLU A 68 15.53 -13.14 -27.46
CA GLU A 68 16.50 -12.04 -27.28
C GLU A 68 15.99 -10.62 -27.61
N ASN A 69 14.77 -10.47 -28.16
CA ASN A 69 14.28 -9.16 -28.65
C ASN A 69 13.49 -8.31 -27.66
N LEU A 70 13.40 -8.70 -26.39
CA LEU A 70 12.54 -8.02 -25.39
C LEU A 70 13.26 -6.97 -24.54
N LYS A 71 14.41 -6.44 -25.01
CA LYS A 71 15.08 -5.30 -24.34
C LYS A 71 14.22 -4.02 -24.31
N GLU A 72 13.14 -3.95 -25.08
CA GLU A 72 12.28 -2.77 -25.19
C GLU A 72 11.03 -2.79 -24.26
N GLU A 73 10.72 -3.86 -23.53
CA GLU A 73 9.46 -3.94 -22.75
C GLU A 73 9.60 -3.78 -21.23
N LEU A 74 10.78 -3.47 -20.68
CA LEU A 74 11.00 -3.50 -19.22
C LEU A 74 10.50 -2.27 -18.45
N GLU A 75 9.91 -1.28 -19.11
CA GLU A 75 9.29 -0.14 -18.44
C GLU A 75 7.81 -0.06 -18.82
N TYR A 76 6.97 -0.69 -17.99
CA TYR A 76 5.55 -0.36 -17.97
C TYR A 76 5.44 1.13 -17.62
N GLU A 77 4.91 1.95 -18.54
CA GLU A 77 4.78 3.40 -18.33
C GLU A 77 3.89 3.68 -17.12
N LYS A 78 4.50 4.16 -16.03
CA LYS A 78 3.78 4.57 -14.80
C LYS A 78 3.12 5.94 -14.95
N GLU A 79 3.42 6.67 -16.02
CA GLU A 79 2.85 8.00 -16.25
C GLU A 79 1.35 7.88 -16.57
N GLY A 80 0.52 8.50 -15.72
CA GLY A 80 -0.93 8.60 -15.98
C GLY A 80 -1.82 7.63 -15.21
N GLN A 81 -1.27 6.83 -14.29
CA GLN A 81 -2.07 5.96 -13.43
C GLN A 81 -3.21 6.75 -12.76
N ASN A 82 -4.40 6.16 -12.77
CA ASN A 82 -5.56 6.76 -12.16
C ASN A 82 -5.59 6.50 -10.65
N ILE A 83 -5.46 7.57 -9.88
CA ILE A 83 -5.52 7.56 -8.40
C ILE A 83 -6.94 7.82 -7.86
N PHE A 84 -7.94 7.80 -8.73
CA PHE A 84 -9.35 7.99 -8.40
C PHE A 84 -10.10 6.70 -8.70
N ILE A 85 -10.44 5.97 -7.64
CA ILE A 85 -11.01 4.63 -7.76
C ILE A 85 -12.37 4.63 -7.10
N TYR A 86 -13.41 4.27 -7.85
CA TYR A 86 -14.74 4.05 -7.31
C TYR A 86 -14.84 2.66 -6.71
N GLY A 87 -15.53 2.53 -5.58
CA GLY A 87 -15.94 1.24 -5.01
C GLY A 87 -17.33 1.34 -4.38
N ASN A 88 -18.04 0.21 -4.38
CA ASN A 88 -19.32 0.05 -3.71
C ASN A 88 -19.11 -0.38 -2.26
N VAL A 89 -19.78 0.32 -1.35
CA VAL A 89 -19.74 0.06 0.10
C VAL A 89 -21.16 0.02 0.67
N PRO A 90 -21.43 -0.73 1.75
CA PRO A 90 -22.77 -0.79 2.35
C PRO A 90 -23.24 0.57 2.90
N SER A 91 -22.34 1.32 3.54
CA SER A 91 -22.62 2.60 4.21
C SER A 91 -21.40 3.54 4.18
N GLU A 92 -21.59 4.80 4.59
CA GLU A 92 -20.47 5.74 4.79
C GLU A 92 -19.55 5.30 5.94
N ASP A 93 -20.08 4.62 6.95
CA ASP A 93 -19.30 4.17 8.10
C ASP A 93 -18.30 3.08 7.69
N VAL A 94 -18.73 2.12 6.86
CA VAL A 94 -17.80 1.11 6.30
C VAL A 94 -16.74 1.79 5.41
N ALA A 95 -17.11 2.83 4.65
CA ALA A 95 -16.13 3.60 3.88
C ALA A 95 -15.09 4.27 4.79
N LYS A 96 -15.52 4.80 5.94
CA LYS A 96 -14.65 5.42 6.95
C LYS A 96 -13.78 4.39 7.66
N GLU A 97 -14.26 3.17 7.89
CA GLU A 97 -13.47 2.07 8.45
C GLU A 97 -12.35 1.65 7.50
N ILE A 98 -12.68 1.44 6.22
CA ILE A 98 -11.69 1.18 5.16
C ILE A 98 -10.70 2.34 5.08
N PHE A 99 -11.21 3.57 5.01
CA PHE A 99 -10.39 4.77 5.01
C PHE A 99 -9.49 4.83 6.24
N GLY A 100 -9.97 4.51 7.45
CA GLY A 100 -9.20 4.53 8.68
C GLY A 100 -7.96 3.64 8.61
N LYS A 101 -8.09 2.45 8.01
CA LYS A 101 -7.02 1.44 7.97
C LYS A 101 -6.04 1.58 6.80
N CYS A 102 -6.49 2.07 5.62
CA CYS A 102 -5.59 2.23 4.48
C CYS A 102 -4.57 3.37 4.68
N VAL A 103 -3.35 3.15 4.19
CA VAL A 103 -2.23 4.11 4.27
C VAL A 103 -2.14 4.96 3.00
N LEU A 104 -2.56 4.40 1.85
CA LEU A 104 -2.45 5.05 0.54
C LEU A 104 -3.69 5.86 0.16
N ILE A 105 -4.75 5.92 0.98
CA ILE A 105 -5.93 6.75 0.71
C ILE A 105 -5.72 8.16 1.28
N LYS A 106 -5.91 9.17 0.44
CA LYS A 106 -5.89 10.59 0.82
C LYS A 106 -7.24 11.06 1.32
N ALA A 107 -8.31 10.73 0.59
CA ALA A 107 -9.67 11.13 0.93
C ALA A 107 -10.70 10.14 0.37
N ILE A 108 -11.89 10.12 0.97
CA ILE A 108 -13.07 9.44 0.42
C ILE A 108 -14.16 10.47 0.12
N VAL A 109 -14.73 10.39 -1.07
CA VAL A 109 -15.62 11.42 -1.62
C VAL A 109 -16.89 10.79 -2.19
N GLU A 110 -18.03 11.34 -1.82
CA GLU A 110 -19.32 11.05 -2.46
C GLU A 110 -19.46 11.95 -3.70
N ILE A 111 -19.21 11.39 -4.88
CA ILE A 111 -19.31 12.13 -6.15
C ILE A 111 -20.76 12.24 -6.58
N TRP A 112 -21.22 13.47 -6.83
CA TRP A 112 -22.57 13.76 -7.32
C TRP A 112 -22.59 13.89 -8.84
N ALA A 113 -21.58 14.54 -9.43
CA ALA A 113 -21.44 14.64 -10.89
C ALA A 113 -19.98 14.42 -11.34
N GLU A 114 -19.84 13.78 -12.50
CA GLU A 114 -18.59 13.58 -13.22
C GLU A 114 -18.74 14.16 -14.63
N SER A 115 -17.75 14.91 -15.12
CA SER A 115 -17.84 15.57 -16.42
C SER A 115 -16.45 15.83 -17.04
N LYS A 116 -16.41 16.17 -18.33
CA LYS A 116 -15.21 16.63 -19.05
C LYS A 116 -15.12 18.16 -19.18
N SER A 117 -16.19 18.90 -18.88
CA SER A 117 -16.19 20.36 -18.94
C SER A 117 -17.00 20.99 -17.78
N HIS A 118 -16.65 22.23 -17.43
CA HIS A 118 -17.33 22.95 -16.35
C HIS A 118 -18.80 23.23 -16.65
N ASP A 119 -19.13 23.51 -17.91
CA ASP A 119 -20.49 23.86 -18.32
C ASP A 119 -21.42 22.64 -18.21
N SER A 120 -21.00 21.51 -18.76
CA SER A 120 -21.77 20.25 -18.66
C SER A 120 -21.82 19.70 -17.23
N LEU A 121 -20.80 19.97 -16.40
CA LEU A 121 -20.84 19.68 -14.97
C LEU A 121 -21.96 20.47 -14.28
N LEU A 122 -22.03 21.78 -14.53
CA LEU A 122 -23.05 22.65 -13.95
C LEU A 122 -24.47 22.22 -14.38
N GLU A 123 -24.67 21.95 -15.68
CA GLU A 123 -25.93 21.43 -16.20
C GLU A 123 -26.35 20.14 -15.49
N THR A 124 -25.42 19.19 -15.35
CA THR A 124 -25.67 17.92 -14.66
C THR A 124 -26.06 18.14 -13.20
N LEU A 125 -25.36 19.04 -12.49
CA LEU A 125 -25.63 19.33 -11.07
C LEU A 125 -27.00 19.97 -10.87
N LEU A 126 -27.39 20.91 -11.74
CA LEU A 126 -28.70 21.56 -11.69
C LEU A 126 -29.85 20.59 -11.95
N ILE A 127 -29.67 19.63 -12.85
CA ILE A 127 -30.72 18.66 -13.23
C ILE A 127 -30.83 17.52 -12.22
N THR A 128 -29.70 16.94 -11.81
CA THR A 128 -29.68 15.62 -11.12
C THR A 128 -29.40 15.71 -9.63
N SER A 129 -28.69 16.75 -9.18
CA SER A 129 -28.09 16.79 -7.84
C SER A 129 -28.64 17.90 -6.96
N GLY A 130 -29.57 18.73 -7.44
CA GLY A 130 -30.10 19.89 -6.71
C GLY A 130 -30.64 19.54 -5.32
N SER A 131 -31.38 18.44 -5.18
CA SER A 131 -31.92 18.00 -3.88
C SER A 131 -30.85 17.54 -2.89
N LEU A 132 -29.81 16.86 -3.38
CA LEU A 132 -28.66 16.42 -2.55
C LEU A 132 -27.84 17.63 -2.09
N ILE A 133 -27.55 18.55 -3.02
CA ILE A 133 -26.86 19.81 -2.74
C ILE A 133 -27.63 20.59 -1.67
N ASP A 134 -28.94 20.80 -1.85
CA ASP A 134 -29.79 21.51 -0.88
C ASP A 134 -29.82 20.80 0.50
N THR A 135 -29.82 19.46 0.53
CA THR A 135 -29.81 18.70 1.79
C THR A 135 -28.51 18.90 2.58
N HIS A 136 -27.38 18.95 1.88
CA HIS A 136 -26.06 19.07 2.50
C HIS A 136 -25.59 20.50 2.70
N LEU A 137 -26.16 21.46 1.97
CA LEU A 137 -25.81 22.87 2.03
C LEU A 137 -26.94 23.75 2.56
N SER A 138 -28.04 23.20 3.04
CA SER A 138 -29.17 23.95 3.62
C SER A 138 -28.73 25.08 4.56
N SER A 139 -29.55 26.13 4.66
CA SER A 139 -29.22 27.39 5.33
C SER A 139 -28.77 27.28 6.79
N ASN A 140 -29.10 26.16 7.47
CA ASN A 140 -28.72 25.86 8.83
C ASN A 140 -27.35 25.14 8.98
N LYS A 141 -26.69 24.78 7.87
CA LYS A 141 -25.39 24.11 7.87
C LYS A 141 -24.26 25.06 7.50
N LYS A 142 -23.13 24.89 8.16
CA LYS A 142 -21.87 25.51 7.78
C LYS A 142 -21.19 24.68 6.70
N TRP A 143 -20.60 25.33 5.71
CA TRP A 143 -19.95 24.62 4.62
C TRP A 143 -18.65 25.28 4.18
N SER A 144 -17.82 24.51 3.50
CA SER A 144 -16.63 25.00 2.81
C SER A 144 -16.50 24.37 1.43
N PHE A 145 -15.68 24.99 0.58
CA PHE A 145 -15.42 24.51 -0.76
C PHE A 145 -13.92 24.36 -0.99
N LYS A 146 -13.54 23.19 -1.51
CA LYS A 146 -12.16 22.84 -1.87
C LYS A 146 -12.07 22.67 -3.38
N LEU A 147 -11.20 23.45 -4.02
CA LEU A 147 -10.75 23.18 -5.38
C LEU A 147 -9.44 22.39 -5.31
N SER A 148 -9.39 21.23 -5.95
CA SER A 148 -8.16 20.45 -6.08
C SER A 148 -7.89 20.13 -7.54
N ARG A 149 -6.63 20.28 -7.95
CA ARG A 149 -6.17 19.92 -9.29
C ARG A 149 -5.13 18.81 -9.21
N TYR A 150 -5.41 17.70 -9.84
CA TYR A 150 -4.45 16.62 -10.04
C TYR A 150 -3.57 16.90 -11.25
N ASN A 151 -2.27 16.69 -11.10
CA ASN A 151 -1.25 17.03 -12.10
C ASN A 151 -1.25 18.50 -12.56
N ASN A 152 -1.86 19.42 -11.82
CA ASN A 152 -1.84 20.84 -12.12
C ASN A 152 -1.86 21.69 -10.84
N LYS A 153 -1.50 22.97 -10.94
CA LYS A 153 -1.52 23.91 -9.81
C LYS A 153 -2.81 24.73 -9.85
N SER A 154 -3.40 24.98 -8.69
CA SER A 154 -4.52 25.90 -8.52
C SER A 154 -4.05 27.19 -7.87
N THR A 155 -4.58 28.33 -8.32
CA THR A 155 -4.41 29.63 -7.68
C THR A 155 -5.68 30.06 -6.97
N TYR A 156 -5.60 31.07 -6.10
CA TYR A 156 -6.80 31.66 -5.48
C TYR A 156 -7.76 32.24 -6.53
N ASN A 157 -7.24 32.82 -7.62
CA ASN A 157 -8.05 33.33 -8.71
C ASN A 157 -8.81 32.22 -9.44
N ASP A 158 -8.23 31.03 -9.57
CA ASP A 158 -8.93 29.87 -10.12
C ASP A 158 -10.12 29.47 -9.24
N LEU A 159 -9.91 29.42 -7.93
CA LEU A 159 -10.96 29.11 -6.96
C LEU A 159 -12.14 30.08 -7.08
N VAL A 160 -11.87 31.39 -7.12
CA VAL A 160 -12.90 32.42 -7.25
C VAL A 160 -13.68 32.24 -8.55
N LYS A 161 -12.98 32.09 -9.70
CA LYS A 161 -13.63 31.88 -11.00
C LYS A 161 -14.50 30.62 -11.03
N THR A 162 -14.03 29.54 -10.41
CA THR A 162 -14.80 28.29 -10.30
C THR A 162 -16.04 28.49 -9.45
N LEU A 163 -15.93 29.18 -8.31
CA LEU A 163 -17.07 29.49 -7.44
C LEU A 163 -18.10 30.38 -8.13
N ASP A 164 -17.65 31.39 -8.88
CA ASP A 164 -18.54 32.27 -9.66
C ASP A 164 -19.36 31.47 -10.69
N LYS A 165 -18.70 30.55 -11.42
CA LYS A 165 -19.36 29.65 -12.37
C LYS A 165 -20.35 28.71 -11.69
N LEU A 166 -20.01 28.19 -10.52
CA LEU A 166 -20.86 27.28 -9.75
C LEU A 166 -21.86 28.00 -8.84
N SER A 167 -21.88 29.34 -8.81
CA SER A 167 -22.82 30.11 -7.99
C SER A 167 -24.30 29.71 -8.13
N PRO A 168 -24.82 29.22 -9.29
CA PRO A 168 -26.22 28.82 -9.40
C PRO A 168 -26.63 27.67 -8.47
N ILE A 169 -25.69 26.79 -8.11
CA ILE A 169 -25.98 25.63 -7.22
C ILE A 169 -25.87 25.98 -5.73
N PHE A 170 -25.30 27.14 -5.39
CA PHE A 170 -25.10 27.57 -3.99
C PHE A 170 -26.17 28.58 -3.51
N LYS A 171 -27.25 28.78 -4.25
CA LYS A 171 -28.29 29.79 -3.92
C LYS A 171 -28.95 29.60 -2.56
N LYS A 172 -29.10 28.35 -2.11
CA LYS A 172 -29.68 28.00 -0.81
C LYS A 172 -28.62 27.63 0.24
N ALA A 173 -27.35 27.86 -0.09
CA ALA A 173 -26.24 27.46 0.76
C ALA A 173 -26.24 28.25 2.08
N GLY A 174 -25.96 27.58 3.20
CA GLY A 174 -25.79 28.21 4.50
C GLY A 174 -24.52 29.04 4.62
N GLN A 175 -24.10 29.30 5.86
CA GLN A 175 -22.91 30.11 6.12
C GLN A 175 -21.63 29.40 5.72
N VAL A 176 -20.69 30.11 5.10
CA VAL A 176 -19.34 29.58 4.83
C VAL A 176 -18.52 29.57 6.12
N ASP A 177 -17.94 28.43 6.47
CA ASP A 177 -16.99 28.27 7.59
C ASP A 177 -15.80 27.42 7.12
N LEU A 178 -14.64 28.04 6.99
CA LEU A 178 -13.43 27.34 6.51
C LEU A 178 -12.74 26.52 7.60
N ALA A 179 -12.99 26.83 8.87
CA ALA A 179 -12.33 26.19 10.00
C ALA A 179 -13.09 24.94 10.42
N ASN A 180 -14.40 25.06 10.63
CA ASN A 180 -15.26 23.99 11.16
C ASN A 180 -16.55 23.84 10.34
N PRO A 181 -16.48 23.43 9.06
CA PRO A 181 -17.66 23.18 8.24
C PRO A 181 -18.36 21.87 8.63
N ASP A 182 -19.69 21.85 8.58
CA ASP A 182 -20.48 20.61 8.63
C ASP A 182 -20.37 19.82 7.32
N THR A 183 -20.26 20.53 6.19
CA THR A 183 -20.14 19.96 4.85
C THR A 183 -18.93 20.53 4.11
N LYS A 184 -18.02 19.65 3.67
CA LYS A 184 -16.90 20.02 2.79
C LYS A 184 -17.20 19.62 1.35
N MET A 185 -17.45 20.61 0.51
CA MET A 185 -17.65 20.43 -0.93
C MET A 185 -16.30 20.36 -1.65
N LEU A 186 -16.22 19.53 -2.68
CA LEU A 186 -15.02 19.34 -3.50
C LEU A 186 -15.37 19.50 -4.98
N LEU A 187 -14.60 20.33 -5.67
CA LEU A 187 -14.35 20.17 -7.10
C LEU A 187 -12.93 19.66 -7.29
N LEU A 188 -12.81 18.51 -7.92
CA LEU A 188 -11.55 17.88 -8.27
C LEU A 188 -11.39 17.87 -9.78
N GLU A 189 -10.29 18.41 -10.28
CA GLU A 189 -9.95 18.43 -11.70
C GLU A 189 -8.79 17.48 -11.96
N ARG A 190 -8.96 16.53 -12.87
CA ARG A 190 -7.91 15.62 -13.33
C ARG A 190 -7.31 16.13 -14.63
N TYR A 191 -6.01 16.46 -14.59
CA TYR A 191 -5.25 16.79 -15.78
C TYR A 191 -4.35 15.63 -16.19
N LEU A 192 -4.27 15.39 -17.49
CA LEU A 192 -3.29 14.50 -18.11
C LEU A 192 -2.31 15.31 -18.95
N LYS A 193 -1.22 14.67 -19.39
CA LYS A 193 -0.25 15.25 -20.31
C LYS A 193 -0.38 14.56 -21.67
N ASP A 194 -0.23 15.33 -22.75
CA ASP A 194 -0.04 14.76 -24.09
C ASP A 194 1.44 14.39 -24.34
N LYS A 195 1.74 13.91 -25.55
CA LYS A 195 3.11 13.53 -25.98
C LYS A 195 4.10 14.70 -25.89
N ASP A 196 3.62 15.92 -26.08
CA ASP A 196 4.40 17.15 -26.02
C ASP A 196 4.43 17.75 -24.59
N ARG A 197 3.93 17.01 -23.60
CA ARG A 197 3.85 17.37 -22.17
C ARG A 197 2.91 18.55 -21.87
N HIS A 198 2.02 18.92 -22.79
CA HIS A 198 0.98 19.90 -22.51
C HIS A 198 -0.12 19.27 -21.66
N LYS A 199 -0.57 20.03 -20.65
CA LYS A 199 -1.62 19.58 -19.74
C LYS A 199 -2.99 19.89 -20.31
N TYR A 200 -3.87 18.90 -20.32
CA TYR A 200 -5.28 19.08 -20.67
C TYR A 200 -6.19 18.52 -19.57
N LEU A 201 -7.36 19.14 -19.40
CA LEU A 201 -8.37 18.69 -18.46
C LEU A 201 -9.02 17.41 -19.02
N GLU A 202 -8.91 16.31 -18.28
CA GLU A 202 -9.47 15.02 -18.65
C GLU A 202 -10.84 14.80 -17.99
N ALA A 203 -10.95 15.07 -16.70
CA ALA A 203 -12.16 14.84 -15.93
C ALA A 203 -12.33 15.84 -14.78
N LEU A 204 -13.59 16.06 -14.40
CA LEU A 204 -14.05 16.86 -13.28
C LEU A 204 -14.93 15.99 -12.40
N TYR A 205 -14.68 16.03 -11.10
CA TYR A 205 -15.47 15.33 -10.09
C TYR A 205 -15.99 16.35 -9.09
N PHE A 206 -17.30 16.46 -8.97
CA PHE A 206 -17.95 17.32 -7.98
C PHE A 206 -18.71 16.49 -6.97
N GLY A 207 -18.52 16.79 -5.68
CA GLY A 207 -19.18 16.05 -4.62
C GLY A 207 -18.84 16.54 -3.22
N ARG A 208 -19.11 15.68 -2.24
CA ARG A 208 -18.88 15.94 -0.81
C ARG A 208 -17.76 15.05 -0.28
N ILE A 209 -16.81 15.64 0.43
CA ILE A 209 -15.77 14.91 1.16
C ILE A 209 -16.42 14.25 2.38
N ILE A 210 -16.26 12.93 2.49
CA ILE A 210 -16.70 12.16 3.67
C ILE A 210 -15.59 12.16 4.73
N ALA A 211 -14.33 12.00 4.29
CA ALA A 211 -13.14 12.09 5.14
C ALA A 211 -11.90 12.47 4.31
N ASP A 212 -10.96 13.20 4.92
CA ASP A 212 -9.71 13.67 4.31
C ASP A 212 -8.57 13.53 5.33
N ARG A 213 -7.42 12.98 4.93
CA ARG A 213 -6.25 12.76 5.80
C ARG A 213 -5.67 14.07 6.33
N ASN A 214 -5.90 15.18 5.64
CA ASN A 214 -5.49 16.49 6.13
C ASN A 214 -6.27 16.92 7.39
N ASP A 215 -7.43 16.30 7.67
CA ASP A 215 -8.28 16.66 8.81
C ASP A 215 -8.04 15.78 10.05
N ILE A 216 -7.61 14.53 9.88
CA ILE A 216 -7.61 13.51 10.95
C ILE A 216 -6.24 12.85 11.23
N SER A 217 -5.15 13.47 10.79
CA SER A 217 -3.76 12.99 10.91
C SER A 217 -3.45 11.71 10.10
N HIS A 218 -2.15 11.45 9.94
CA HIS A 218 -1.59 10.25 9.32
C HIS A 218 -1.11 9.35 10.46
N TRP A 219 -2.00 8.52 11.01
CA TRP A 219 -1.75 7.75 12.24
C TRP A 219 -0.46 6.92 12.21
N TRP A 220 -0.06 6.43 11.03
CA TRP A 220 1.18 5.64 10.87
C TRP A 220 2.46 6.46 11.09
N ASN A 221 2.40 7.79 11.03
CA ASN A 221 3.56 8.66 11.26
C ASN A 221 4.08 8.57 12.71
N GLU A 222 3.24 8.21 13.67
CA GLU A 222 3.65 8.01 15.07
C GLU A 222 4.75 6.94 15.19
N TYR A 223 4.73 5.96 14.28
CA TYR A 223 5.63 4.82 14.30
C TYR A 223 6.91 5.01 13.49
N SER A 224 7.08 6.21 12.87
CA SER A 224 8.18 6.59 11.96
C SER A 224 9.55 6.07 12.41
N LEU A 225 10.45 5.78 11.46
CA LEU A 225 11.82 5.40 11.80
C LEU A 225 12.55 6.50 12.62
N SER A 226 12.16 7.77 12.43
CA SER A 226 12.68 8.90 13.21
C SER A 226 12.26 8.91 14.68
N THR A 227 11.15 8.26 15.04
CA THR A 227 10.66 8.15 16.42
C THR A 227 10.95 6.79 17.05
N ARG A 228 11.47 5.82 16.28
CA ARG A 228 11.78 4.47 16.77
C ARG A 228 13.06 4.45 17.62
N PRO A 229 13.08 3.88 18.84
CA PRO A 229 14.27 3.83 19.69
C PRO A 229 15.45 3.07 19.11
N VAL A 230 15.19 1.89 18.54
CA VAL A 230 16.22 0.98 18.03
C VAL A 230 15.98 0.71 16.56
N LEU A 231 17.03 0.88 15.76
CA LEU A 231 17.03 0.69 14.31
C LEU A 231 17.94 -0.48 13.94
N GLY A 232 17.45 -1.32 13.02
CA GLY A 232 18.26 -2.33 12.34
C GLY A 232 18.89 -1.78 11.05
N PRO A 233 19.91 -2.46 10.49
CA PRO A 233 20.66 -2.01 9.32
C PRO A 233 19.83 -1.91 8.04
N THR A 234 18.74 -2.69 7.95
CA THR A 234 17.82 -2.76 6.81
C THR A 234 16.39 -2.71 7.32
N SER A 235 16.08 -1.70 8.13
CA SER A 235 14.72 -1.53 8.66
C SER A 235 13.75 -1.22 7.51
N LEU A 236 12.68 -2.01 7.40
CA LEU A 236 11.59 -1.76 6.46
C LEU A 236 10.98 -0.39 6.76
N GLU A 237 10.75 0.40 5.71
CA GLU A 237 10.04 1.68 5.83
C GLU A 237 8.59 1.42 6.27
N ASN A 238 8.06 2.27 7.13
CA ASN A 238 6.83 1.97 7.84
C ASN A 238 5.59 2.02 6.97
N THR A 239 5.50 2.97 6.05
CA THR A 239 4.41 3.08 5.08
C THR A 239 4.30 1.76 4.32
N LEU A 240 5.40 1.27 3.77
CA LEU A 240 5.45 -0.02 3.09
C LEU A 240 5.11 -1.17 4.03
N SER A 241 5.63 -1.18 5.27
CA SER A 241 5.33 -2.21 6.26
C SER A 241 3.83 -2.33 6.55
N PHE A 242 3.14 -1.20 6.77
CA PHE A 242 1.69 -1.20 6.99
C PHE A 242 0.90 -1.57 5.73
N VAL A 243 1.33 -1.12 4.54
CA VAL A 243 0.73 -1.54 3.27
C VAL A 243 0.85 -3.05 3.10
N MET A 244 2.02 -3.63 3.36
CA MET A 244 2.24 -5.08 3.32
C MET A 244 1.34 -5.81 4.32
N CYS A 245 1.21 -5.31 5.55
CA CYS A 245 0.30 -5.88 6.55
C CYS A 245 -1.17 -5.83 6.08
N ASN A 246 -1.61 -4.72 5.50
CA ASN A 246 -2.95 -4.59 4.93
C ASN A 246 -3.17 -5.59 3.79
N MET A 247 -2.21 -5.72 2.87
CA MET A 247 -2.24 -6.71 1.78
C MET A 247 -2.23 -8.15 2.28
N GLY A 248 -1.63 -8.39 3.46
CA GLY A 248 -1.60 -9.69 4.12
C GLY A 248 -2.83 -9.99 4.96
N LEU A 249 -3.85 -9.12 4.96
CA LEU A 249 -5.05 -9.25 5.79
C LEU A 249 -4.72 -9.32 7.30
N VAL A 250 -3.67 -8.62 7.73
CA VAL A 250 -3.32 -8.54 9.14
C VAL A 250 -4.43 -7.81 9.90
N GLY A 251 -4.88 -8.38 11.01
CA GLY A 251 -5.94 -7.83 11.83
C GLY A 251 -5.86 -8.27 13.27
N LYS A 252 -6.86 -7.87 14.05
CA LYS A 252 -6.95 -8.26 15.45
C LYS A 252 -7.07 -9.78 15.57
N ASN A 253 -6.30 -10.38 16.48
CA ASN A 253 -6.29 -11.81 16.76
C ASN A 253 -5.76 -12.72 15.63
N SER A 254 -5.15 -12.18 14.56
CA SER A 254 -4.46 -13.01 13.56
C SER A 254 -3.08 -13.43 14.08
N ILE A 255 -2.59 -14.60 13.64
CA ILE A 255 -1.23 -15.08 13.89
C ILE A 255 -0.35 -14.70 12.70
N ILE A 256 0.61 -13.81 12.94
CA ILE A 256 1.53 -13.29 11.92
C ILE A 256 2.92 -13.84 12.14
N TYR A 257 3.58 -14.23 11.06
CA TYR A 257 4.93 -14.78 11.12
C TYR A 257 5.89 -14.08 10.15
N ASP A 258 7.06 -13.65 10.65
CA ASP A 258 8.17 -13.22 9.79
C ASP A 258 9.35 -14.20 9.90
N PRO A 259 9.65 -15.00 8.85
CA PRO A 259 10.75 -15.95 8.88
C PRO A 259 12.14 -15.33 8.67
N PHE A 260 12.23 -14.02 8.43
CA PHE A 260 13.44 -13.21 8.33
C PHE A 260 13.31 -11.95 9.20
N VAL A 261 12.88 -12.14 10.46
CA VAL A 261 12.37 -11.07 11.32
C VAL A 261 13.35 -9.91 11.55
N GLY A 262 14.66 -10.19 11.53
CA GLY A 262 15.69 -9.19 11.74
C GLY A 262 15.48 -8.39 13.03
N SER A 263 15.27 -7.07 12.89
CA SER A 263 15.00 -6.16 14.02
C SER A 263 13.51 -5.99 14.35
N GLY A 264 12.61 -6.73 13.69
CA GLY A 264 11.18 -6.77 13.97
C GLY A 264 10.32 -5.74 13.23
N GLY A 265 10.82 -5.07 12.19
CA GLY A 265 10.10 -3.97 11.53
C GLY A 265 8.68 -4.33 11.04
N SER A 266 8.56 -5.45 10.32
CA SER A 266 7.30 -6.02 9.80
C SER A 266 6.32 -6.41 10.92
N ILE A 267 6.81 -7.10 11.95
CA ILE A 267 5.99 -7.61 13.05
C ILE A 267 5.64 -6.54 14.08
N ILE A 268 6.40 -5.44 14.17
CA ILE A 268 5.98 -4.23 14.91
C ILE A 268 4.71 -3.66 14.27
N SER A 269 4.72 -3.43 12.94
CA SER A 269 3.53 -2.97 12.21
C SER A 269 2.35 -3.92 12.37
N SER A 270 2.61 -5.22 12.34
CA SER A 270 1.59 -6.25 12.54
C SER A 270 1.00 -6.21 13.96
N SER A 271 1.84 -6.00 14.98
CA SER A 271 1.42 -5.92 16.39
C SER A 271 0.59 -4.66 16.67
N ILE A 272 0.92 -3.54 16.03
CA ILE A 272 0.13 -2.29 16.09
C ILE A 272 -1.29 -2.51 15.56
N LEU A 273 -1.44 -3.39 14.56
CA LEU A 273 -2.75 -3.79 14.02
C LEU A 273 -3.48 -4.84 14.88
N GLY A 274 -2.93 -5.19 16.06
CA GLY A 274 -3.56 -6.04 17.07
C GLY A 274 -3.36 -7.55 16.87
N SER A 275 -2.35 -7.95 16.10
CA SER A 275 -2.05 -9.36 15.81
C SER A 275 -1.06 -9.97 16.81
N PHE A 276 -1.13 -11.30 16.96
CA PHE A 276 -0.12 -12.07 17.68
C PHE A 276 1.04 -12.38 16.74
N CYS A 277 2.25 -11.95 17.10
CA CYS A 277 3.39 -12.00 16.20
C CYS A 277 4.41 -13.05 16.61
N MET A 278 4.94 -13.75 15.60
CA MET A 278 6.07 -14.66 15.72
C MET A 278 7.15 -14.26 14.71
N GLY A 279 8.41 -14.56 15.04
CA GLY A 279 9.53 -14.26 14.17
C GLY A 279 10.63 -15.29 14.25
N SER A 280 11.39 -15.45 13.17
CA SER A 280 12.64 -16.20 13.19
C SER A 280 13.75 -15.51 12.44
N ASP A 281 14.97 -15.74 12.90
CA ASP A 281 16.19 -15.34 12.20
C ASP A 281 17.30 -16.35 12.50
N ILE A 282 18.23 -16.51 11.56
CA ILE A 282 19.41 -17.36 11.76
C ILE A 282 20.46 -16.64 12.61
N ASP A 283 20.53 -15.31 12.53
CA ASP A 283 21.54 -14.48 13.15
C ASP A 283 21.12 -14.05 14.57
N ILE A 284 21.68 -14.68 15.59
CA ILE A 284 21.40 -14.29 16.98
C ILE A 284 21.83 -12.85 17.28
N ARG A 285 22.77 -12.28 16.52
CA ARG A 285 23.27 -10.91 16.75
C ARG A 285 22.23 -9.87 16.40
N ILE A 286 21.39 -10.07 15.38
CA ILE A 286 20.32 -9.12 15.06
C ILE A 286 19.21 -9.20 16.09
N LEU A 287 18.84 -10.41 16.53
CA LEU A 287 17.81 -10.63 17.55
C LEU A 287 18.21 -10.04 18.91
N ARG A 288 19.49 -10.14 19.27
CA ARG A 288 20.04 -9.60 20.53
C ARG A 288 20.59 -8.17 20.41
N GLY A 289 20.57 -7.59 19.21
CA GLY A 289 21.10 -6.24 18.95
C GLY A 289 22.62 -6.08 19.07
N TRP A 290 23.39 -7.18 19.04
CA TRP A 290 24.84 -7.18 19.30
C TRP A 290 25.64 -6.60 18.14
N GLY A 291 25.97 -5.30 18.22
CA GLY A 291 26.85 -4.62 17.27
C GLY A 291 26.26 -4.45 15.86
N ILE A 292 24.95 -4.69 15.71
CA ILE A 292 24.20 -4.58 14.46
C ILE A 292 23.08 -3.56 14.59
N ALA A 293 22.31 -3.62 15.68
CA ALA A 293 21.28 -2.63 15.97
C ALA A 293 21.92 -1.37 16.56
N TYR A 294 21.40 -0.20 16.17
CA TYR A 294 21.86 1.08 16.65
C TYR A 294 20.70 1.88 17.24
N ARG A 295 21.01 2.69 18.24
CA ARG A 295 20.02 3.61 18.80
C ARG A 295 19.79 4.77 17.86
N ASN A 296 18.55 5.24 17.84
CA ASN A 296 18.18 6.39 17.07
C ASN A 296 18.75 7.66 17.71
N ILE A 297 19.65 8.30 16.97
CA ILE A 297 20.36 9.52 17.38
C ILE A 297 19.44 10.72 17.62
N ASN A 298 18.20 10.67 17.10
CA ASN A 298 17.23 11.75 17.24
C ASN A 298 16.48 11.71 18.58
N LEU A 299 16.75 10.71 19.43
CA LEU A 299 16.08 10.53 20.72
C LEU A 299 17.09 10.66 21.86
N ASP A 300 16.67 11.28 22.96
CA ASP A 300 17.52 11.51 24.15
C ASP A 300 17.81 10.23 24.96
N ASN A 301 17.33 9.06 24.51
CA ASN A 301 17.47 7.77 25.19
C ASN A 301 18.73 7.01 24.76
N ASN A 302 19.79 7.15 25.58
CA ASN A 302 21.08 6.50 25.38
C ASN A 302 21.35 5.30 26.31
N GLU A 303 20.33 4.72 26.94
CA GLU A 303 20.46 3.58 27.86
C GLU A 303 19.46 2.47 27.55
N GLY A 304 19.74 1.24 28.03
CA GLY A 304 18.87 0.06 27.84
C GLY A 304 19.31 -0.93 26.75
N PRO A 305 18.60 -2.06 26.60
CA PRO A 305 18.90 -3.07 25.57
C PRO A 305 18.68 -2.54 24.14
N THR A 306 19.26 -3.21 23.16
CA THR A 306 19.04 -2.98 21.72
C THR A 306 18.50 -4.21 21.01
N ASP A 307 17.99 -5.17 21.78
CA ASP A 307 17.39 -6.39 21.24
C ASP A 307 16.05 -6.09 20.56
N ILE A 308 15.53 -7.09 19.86
CA ILE A 308 14.29 -7.01 19.08
C ILE A 308 13.08 -6.52 19.92
N PHE A 309 13.07 -6.75 21.24
CA PHE A 309 11.93 -6.42 22.09
C PHE A 309 11.87 -4.94 22.49
N THR A 310 13.00 -4.22 22.39
CA THR A 310 13.11 -2.82 22.83
C THR A 310 12.04 -1.92 22.21
N ASN A 311 11.76 -2.09 20.92
CA ASN A 311 10.75 -1.29 20.23
C ASN A 311 9.32 -1.68 20.64
N PHE A 312 9.06 -2.95 20.94
CA PHE A 312 7.74 -3.40 21.41
C PHE A 312 7.43 -2.81 22.77
N ASP A 313 8.40 -2.85 23.69
CA ASP A 313 8.25 -2.26 25.02
C ASP A 313 7.99 -0.75 24.93
N HIS A 314 8.70 -0.05 24.05
CA HIS A 314 8.51 1.39 23.84
C HIS A 314 7.10 1.75 23.37
N TYR A 315 6.53 0.95 22.46
CA TYR A 315 5.19 1.17 21.94
C TYR A 315 4.09 0.54 22.83
N GLY A 316 4.43 -0.10 23.94
CA GLY A 316 3.48 -0.80 24.80
C GLY A 316 2.82 -2.01 24.12
N LEU A 317 3.53 -2.64 23.18
CA LEU A 317 3.07 -3.80 22.42
C LEU A 317 3.43 -5.10 23.13
N GLU A 318 2.63 -6.15 22.92
CA GLU A 318 2.97 -7.50 23.36
C GLU A 318 4.25 -7.97 22.64
N ARG A 319 5.16 -8.58 23.41
CA ARG A 319 6.41 -9.10 22.84
C ARG A 319 6.12 -10.32 21.97
N PRO A 320 6.70 -10.39 20.75
CA PRO A 320 6.51 -11.53 19.86
C PRO A 320 7.26 -12.77 20.34
N GLU A 321 6.84 -13.94 19.87
CA GLU A 321 7.62 -15.18 20.04
C GLU A 321 8.74 -15.27 19.01
N ILE A 322 9.99 -15.41 19.46
CA ILE A 322 11.17 -15.40 18.59
C ILE A 322 11.92 -16.72 18.66
N VAL A 323 12.10 -17.37 17.51
CA VAL A 323 12.80 -18.65 17.39
C VAL A 323 13.99 -18.52 16.45
N ARG A 324 15.17 -19.00 16.85
CA ARG A 324 16.36 -18.96 16.01
C ARG A 324 16.53 -20.26 15.22
N PHE A 325 16.50 -20.19 13.89
CA PHE A 325 16.84 -21.32 13.01
C PHE A 325 17.14 -20.85 11.57
N ASP A 326 17.65 -21.77 10.73
CA ASP A 326 17.82 -21.54 9.28
C ASP A 326 16.53 -21.90 8.54
N ILE A 327 15.94 -20.95 7.80
CA ILE A 327 14.69 -21.16 7.05
C ILE A 327 14.76 -22.35 6.07
N LYS A 328 15.94 -22.71 5.56
CA LYS A 328 16.11 -23.90 4.69
C LYS A 328 15.89 -25.22 5.44
N HIS A 329 15.94 -25.16 6.77
CA HIS A 329 15.72 -26.28 7.69
C HIS A 329 14.69 -25.87 8.76
N PRO A 330 13.44 -25.60 8.36
CA PRO A 330 12.45 -25.05 9.27
C PRO A 330 12.11 -26.05 10.38
N VAL A 331 11.98 -25.53 11.60
CA VAL A 331 11.68 -26.35 12.80
C VAL A 331 10.19 -26.60 12.99
N TRP A 332 9.35 -25.94 12.18
CA TRP A 332 7.90 -26.05 12.26
C TRP A 332 7.47 -27.44 11.82
N ARG A 333 6.57 -28.06 12.61
CA ARG A 333 5.93 -29.30 12.19
C ARG A 333 5.11 -29.01 10.94
N ARG A 334 5.34 -29.78 9.87
CA ARG A 334 4.52 -29.72 8.67
C ARG A 334 3.10 -30.14 9.05
N SER A 335 2.20 -29.16 9.15
CA SER A 335 0.79 -29.34 9.54
C SER A 335 -0.06 -29.96 8.39
N GLY A 336 0.56 -30.19 7.23
CA GLY A 336 -0.16 -30.58 6.02
C GLY A 336 -1.06 -29.43 5.55
N SER A 337 -2.33 -29.72 5.27
CA SER A 337 -3.27 -28.75 4.68
C SER A 337 -3.79 -27.69 5.66
N HIS A 338 -3.66 -27.88 6.97
CA HIS A 338 -4.35 -27.01 7.94
C HIS A 338 -3.63 -25.68 8.20
N GLY A 339 -2.29 -25.63 8.09
CA GLY A 339 -1.52 -24.45 8.48
C GLY A 339 -1.75 -24.05 9.94
N TRP A 340 -1.19 -22.91 10.34
CA TRP A 340 -1.42 -22.27 11.64
C TRP A 340 -1.16 -20.76 11.62
N VAL A 341 -0.55 -20.24 10.54
CA VAL A 341 -0.27 -18.82 10.34
C VAL A 341 -1.34 -18.21 9.43
N ASP A 342 -1.90 -17.07 9.83
CA ASP A 342 -2.86 -16.33 9.00
C ASP A 342 -2.15 -15.54 7.90
N ALA A 343 -1.02 -14.90 8.22
CA ALA A 343 -0.18 -14.26 7.20
C ALA A 343 1.31 -14.30 7.52
N ILE A 344 2.12 -14.33 6.46
CA ILE A 344 3.57 -14.14 6.50
C ILE A 344 3.88 -12.78 5.91
N ILE A 345 4.53 -11.89 6.67
CA ILE A 345 4.95 -10.56 6.22
C ILE A 345 6.47 -10.47 6.37
N THR A 346 7.21 -10.32 5.27
CA THR A 346 8.67 -10.43 5.35
C THR A 346 9.46 -9.70 4.27
N ASP A 347 10.68 -9.28 4.59
CA ASP A 347 11.68 -8.74 3.67
C ASP A 347 12.92 -9.67 3.63
N PRO A 348 12.95 -10.66 2.73
CA PRO A 348 14.04 -11.62 2.65
C PRO A 348 15.38 -10.97 2.27
N PRO A 349 16.53 -11.50 2.73
CA PRO A 349 17.82 -10.90 2.43
C PRO A 349 18.21 -11.05 0.94
N TYR A 350 18.56 -9.93 0.30
CA TYR A 350 18.98 -9.87 -1.12
C TYR A 350 20.48 -10.08 -1.37
N GLY A 351 21.17 -10.69 -0.41
CA GLY A 351 22.59 -11.03 -0.48
C GLY A 351 23.60 -9.87 -0.55
N ASN A 352 23.19 -8.62 -0.81
CA ASN A 352 24.10 -7.50 -1.05
C ASN A 352 24.27 -6.50 0.10
N ARG A 353 23.50 -6.58 1.21
CA ARG A 353 23.58 -5.56 2.27
C ARG A 353 23.67 -6.05 3.71
N ALA A 354 23.12 -7.21 4.06
CA ALA A 354 23.18 -7.70 5.45
C ALA A 354 24.52 -8.38 5.80
N SER A 355 25.12 -9.13 4.87
CA SER A 355 26.35 -9.90 5.15
C SER A 355 27.65 -9.08 5.02
N ALA A 356 27.63 -7.94 4.32
CA ALA A 356 28.86 -7.26 3.90
C ALA A 356 29.50 -6.34 4.95
N LYS A 357 28.76 -5.90 5.99
CA LYS A 357 29.33 -5.02 7.02
C LYS A 357 29.77 -5.72 8.30
N HIS A 358 29.19 -6.88 8.66
CA HIS A 358 29.43 -7.49 9.98
C HIS A 358 29.90 -8.95 9.96
N THR A 359 30.30 -9.45 8.80
CA THR A 359 31.03 -10.71 8.70
C THR A 359 32.27 -10.46 7.87
N LYS A 360 33.45 -10.69 8.46
CA LYS A 360 34.70 -10.94 7.71
C LYS A 360 34.60 -12.29 6.98
N ILE A 361 33.44 -12.62 6.41
CA ILE A 361 33.20 -13.77 5.57
C ILE A 361 33.11 -13.21 4.16
N ASP A 362 34.25 -13.35 3.49
CA ASP A 362 34.44 -13.28 2.05
C ASP A 362 33.86 -12.08 1.30
N LYS A 363 34.71 -11.06 1.14
CA LYS A 363 34.70 -10.16 -0.02
C LYS A 363 34.94 -10.90 -1.38
N SER A 364 34.85 -12.23 -1.41
CA SER A 364 35.16 -13.08 -2.57
C SER A 364 33.92 -13.65 -3.27
N MET A 365 32.72 -13.55 -2.70
CA MET A 365 31.50 -14.00 -3.41
C MET A 365 31.25 -13.08 -4.61
N LYS A 366 31.39 -13.65 -5.81
CA LYS A 366 31.06 -12.97 -7.07
C LYS A 366 29.56 -12.68 -7.09
N GLY A 367 29.16 -11.56 -7.70
CA GLY A 367 27.75 -11.10 -7.71
C GLY A 367 26.72 -12.14 -8.18
N THR A 368 27.14 -13.14 -8.97
CA THR A 368 26.30 -14.28 -9.40
C THR A 368 25.94 -15.25 -8.27
N GLU A 369 26.87 -15.57 -7.37
CA GLU A 369 26.63 -16.50 -6.25
C GLU A 369 25.64 -15.88 -5.25
N THR A 370 25.73 -14.57 -5.04
CA THR A 370 24.83 -13.80 -4.18
C THR A 370 23.38 -13.80 -4.65
N VAL A 371 23.16 -13.74 -5.97
CA VAL A 371 21.83 -13.83 -6.58
C VAL A 371 21.25 -15.23 -6.39
N GLU A 372 22.05 -16.27 -6.62
CA GLU A 372 21.60 -17.66 -6.47
C GLU A 372 21.21 -17.99 -5.02
N VAL A 373 21.98 -17.53 -4.04
CA VAL A 373 21.63 -17.67 -2.62
C VAL A 373 20.29 -16.98 -2.33
N SER A 374 20.09 -15.76 -2.85
CA SER A 374 18.84 -15.03 -2.67
C SER A 374 17.65 -15.80 -3.24
N PHE A 375 17.77 -16.36 -4.46
CA PHE A 375 16.72 -17.19 -5.06
C PHE A 375 16.43 -18.45 -4.25
N ARG A 376 17.45 -19.14 -3.73
CA ARG A 376 17.25 -20.30 -2.85
C ARG A 376 16.49 -19.95 -1.58
N LEU A 377 16.72 -18.76 -1.02
CA LEU A 377 15.98 -18.27 0.16
C LEU A 377 14.53 -17.93 -0.18
N ILE A 378 14.26 -17.34 -1.34
CA ILE A 378 12.88 -17.12 -1.81
C ILE A 378 12.17 -18.45 -2.05
N VAL A 379 12.83 -19.45 -2.62
CA VAL A 379 12.26 -20.81 -2.78
C VAL A 379 11.92 -21.41 -1.42
N ALA A 380 12.83 -21.33 -0.44
CA ALA A 380 12.59 -21.82 0.92
C ALA A 380 11.43 -21.08 1.61
N LEU A 381 11.31 -19.77 1.41
CA LEU A 381 10.18 -18.98 1.91
C LEU A 381 8.83 -19.44 1.32
N LEU A 382 8.78 -19.64 0.01
CA LEU A 382 7.58 -20.09 -0.68
C LEU A 382 7.18 -21.51 -0.22
N ASP A 383 8.15 -22.40 -0.06
CA ASP A 383 7.91 -23.76 0.44
C ASP A 383 7.41 -23.75 1.89
N LEU A 384 7.99 -22.90 2.73
CA LEU A 384 7.54 -22.65 4.10
C LEU A 384 6.10 -22.12 4.12
N ALA A 385 5.78 -21.14 3.28
CA ALA A 385 4.45 -20.54 3.18
C ALA A 385 3.39 -21.59 2.80
N GLU A 386 3.69 -22.48 1.85
CA GLU A 386 2.82 -23.62 1.51
C GLU A 386 2.55 -24.54 2.71
N ASP A 387 3.50 -24.68 3.64
CA ASP A 387 3.40 -25.57 4.79
C ASP A 387 2.71 -24.95 6.01
N VAL A 388 2.94 -23.66 6.29
CA VAL A 388 2.49 -23.01 7.55
C VAL A 388 1.30 -22.09 7.40
N LEU A 389 1.02 -21.52 6.21
CA LEU A 389 -0.16 -20.69 6.03
C LEU A 389 -1.43 -21.52 6.16
N VAL A 390 -2.48 -20.96 6.75
CA VAL A 390 -3.84 -21.51 6.65
C VAL A 390 -4.36 -21.33 5.23
N LYS A 391 -5.40 -22.09 4.84
CA LYS A 391 -6.09 -21.86 3.55
C LYS A 391 -6.71 -20.46 3.54
N GLY A 392 -6.50 -19.70 2.46
CA GLY A 392 -6.86 -18.29 2.36
C GLY A 392 -5.90 -17.33 3.08
N GLY A 393 -4.92 -17.86 3.83
CA GLY A 393 -3.86 -17.06 4.43
C GLY A 393 -2.89 -16.51 3.37
N ARG A 394 -2.22 -15.40 3.70
CA ARG A 394 -1.41 -14.65 2.71
C ARG A 394 0.06 -14.57 3.03
N LEU A 395 0.90 -14.75 2.01
CA LEU A 395 2.31 -14.41 2.03
C LEU A 395 2.47 -13.04 1.36
N VAL A 396 2.98 -12.04 2.08
CA VAL A 396 3.38 -10.75 1.54
C VAL A 396 4.87 -10.55 1.75
N PHE A 397 5.61 -10.45 0.66
CA PHE A 397 7.05 -10.38 0.71
C PHE A 397 7.64 -9.48 -0.37
N LEU A 398 8.90 -9.14 -0.16
CA LEU A 398 9.65 -8.32 -1.10
C LEU A 398 10.58 -9.21 -1.94
N LEU A 399 10.28 -9.33 -3.23
CA LEU A 399 11.03 -10.12 -4.20
C LEU A 399 12.09 -9.23 -4.88
N PRO A 400 13.39 -9.58 -4.84
CA PRO A 400 14.42 -8.77 -5.49
C PRO A 400 14.26 -8.77 -7.01
N ALA A 401 14.44 -7.62 -7.65
CA ALA A 401 14.49 -7.50 -9.10
C ALA A 401 15.94 -7.25 -9.56
N PHE A 402 16.73 -8.33 -9.63
CA PHE A 402 18.12 -8.25 -10.04
C PHE A 402 18.23 -7.93 -11.54
N GLN A 403 19.14 -7.00 -11.90
CA GLN A 403 19.36 -6.61 -13.28
C GLN A 403 19.71 -7.83 -14.16
N GLY A 404 19.00 -7.99 -15.28
CA GLY A 404 19.16 -9.14 -16.19
C GLY A 404 18.57 -10.47 -15.68
N LYS A 405 17.99 -10.49 -14.48
CA LYS A 405 17.45 -11.69 -13.80
C LYS A 405 16.02 -11.50 -13.29
N VAL A 406 15.33 -10.45 -13.76
CA VAL A 406 13.93 -10.13 -13.41
C VAL A 406 12.99 -11.29 -13.77
N ARG A 407 13.14 -11.87 -14.96
CA ARG A 407 12.33 -13.03 -15.39
C ARG A 407 12.49 -14.23 -14.48
N GLU A 408 13.73 -14.56 -14.12
CA GLU A 408 14.04 -15.64 -13.17
C GLU A 408 13.46 -15.36 -11.79
N SER A 409 13.38 -14.09 -11.38
CA SER A 409 12.75 -13.71 -10.10
C SER A 409 11.24 -13.93 -10.15
N LEU A 410 10.59 -13.50 -11.24
CA LEU A 410 9.13 -13.63 -11.43
C LEU A 410 8.69 -15.07 -11.65
N SER A 411 9.51 -15.91 -12.30
CA SER A 411 9.18 -17.32 -12.52
C SER A 411 9.07 -18.13 -11.22
N LEU A 412 9.72 -17.69 -10.14
CA LEU A 412 9.59 -18.30 -8.80
C LEU A 412 8.16 -18.22 -8.25
N LEU A 413 7.35 -17.26 -8.72
CA LEU A 413 5.97 -17.07 -8.30
C LEU A 413 5.01 -18.13 -8.86
N ASN A 414 5.45 -18.93 -9.85
CA ASN A 414 4.64 -19.99 -10.42
C ASN A 414 4.57 -21.19 -9.46
N ARG A 415 3.59 -21.16 -8.56
CA ARG A 415 3.37 -22.17 -7.52
C ARG A 415 1.97 -22.78 -7.65
N LYS A 416 1.87 -24.09 -7.39
CA LYS A 416 0.59 -24.83 -7.49
C LYS A 416 -0.36 -24.57 -6.32
N ARG A 417 0.17 -24.18 -5.15
CA ARG A 417 -0.57 -24.00 -3.89
C ARG A 417 -0.64 -22.56 -3.41
N LEU A 418 -0.06 -21.63 -4.17
CA LEU A 418 -0.06 -20.19 -3.88
C LEU A 418 -0.48 -19.43 -5.14
N GLU A 419 -1.50 -18.58 -5.02
CA GLU A 419 -1.98 -17.71 -6.10
C GLU A 419 -1.49 -16.28 -5.88
N VAL A 420 -0.93 -15.64 -6.92
CA VAL A 420 -0.58 -14.21 -6.85
C VAL A 420 -1.86 -13.37 -6.87
N LYS A 421 -2.13 -12.64 -5.78
CA LYS A 421 -3.26 -11.69 -5.71
C LYS A 421 -2.84 -10.31 -6.20
N HIS A 422 -1.68 -9.84 -5.77
CA HIS A 422 -1.14 -8.52 -6.13
C HIS A 422 0.36 -8.58 -6.34
N ILE A 423 0.85 -7.77 -7.27
CA ILE A 423 2.27 -7.57 -7.52
C ILE A 423 2.48 -6.13 -8.00
N GLY A 424 3.50 -5.46 -7.46
CA GLY A 424 3.91 -4.13 -7.91
C GLY A 424 5.40 -3.89 -7.73
N GLN A 425 6.02 -3.17 -8.67
CA GLN A 425 7.45 -2.87 -8.67
C GLN A 425 7.74 -1.53 -7.98
N GLN A 426 8.56 -1.58 -6.94
CA GLN A 426 9.14 -0.40 -6.29
C GLN A 426 10.55 -0.15 -6.85
N LYS A 427 10.79 1.04 -7.39
CA LYS A 427 12.13 1.48 -7.79
C LYS A 427 12.89 1.92 -6.52
N LEU A 428 14.18 1.58 -6.43
CA LEU A 428 15.06 1.93 -5.33
C LEU A 428 16.20 2.82 -5.83
N ALA A 429 16.91 3.44 -4.90
CA ALA A 429 18.10 4.23 -5.23
C ALA A 429 19.14 3.41 -6.03
N ALA A 430 19.90 4.10 -6.89
CA ALA A 430 20.95 3.53 -7.74
C ALA A 430 20.47 2.47 -8.77
N GLY A 431 19.22 2.57 -9.22
CA GLY A 431 18.69 1.73 -10.30
C GLY A 431 18.32 0.30 -9.88
N ALA A 432 18.40 -0.01 -8.58
CA ALA A 432 17.85 -1.25 -8.04
C ALA A 432 16.31 -1.18 -8.04
N SER A 433 15.65 -2.32 -8.07
CA SER A 433 14.20 -2.40 -7.83
C SER A 433 13.86 -3.70 -7.11
N ARG A 434 12.64 -3.75 -6.59
CA ARG A 434 12.05 -4.95 -5.98
C ARG A 434 10.57 -4.99 -6.27
N PHE A 435 9.98 -6.18 -6.23
CA PHE A 435 8.53 -6.35 -6.30
C PHE A 435 7.99 -6.54 -4.89
N VAL A 436 6.88 -5.88 -4.58
CA VAL A 436 6.02 -6.22 -3.46
C VAL A 436 5.02 -7.24 -3.98
N VAL A 437 5.00 -8.43 -3.41
CA VAL A 437 4.17 -9.54 -3.90
C VAL A 437 3.27 -10.01 -2.76
N ALA A 438 1.97 -10.11 -3.02
CA ALA A 438 1.01 -10.77 -2.15
C ALA A 438 0.49 -12.04 -2.82
N MET A 439 0.69 -13.18 -2.18
CA MET A 439 0.19 -14.49 -2.61
C MET A 439 -0.76 -15.07 -1.56
N GLU A 440 -1.74 -15.85 -1.99
CA GLU A 440 -2.76 -16.48 -1.15
C GLU A 440 -2.68 -18.00 -1.27
N LYS A 441 -2.79 -18.71 -0.14
CA LYS A 441 -2.81 -20.17 -0.13
C LYS A 441 -4.19 -20.72 -0.55
N LEU A 442 -4.18 -21.63 -1.52
CA LEU A 442 -5.38 -22.21 -2.14
C LEU A 442 -6.11 -23.27 -1.28
#